data_AF-A0A9D5KFM8-F1
#
_entry.id   AF-A0A9D5KFM8-F1
#
_cell.length_a   1.000
_cell.length_b   1.000
_cell.length_c   1.000
_cell.angle_alpha   90.00
_cell.angle_beta   90.00
_cell.angle_gamma   90.00
#
_symmetry.space_group_name_H-M   'P 1'
#
loop_
_entity.id
_entity.type
_entity.pdbx_description
1 polymer ?
#
loop_
_entity_poly.entity_id
_entity_poly.type
_entity_poly.pdbx_seq_one_letter_code
_entity_poly.pdbx_strand_id
1 'polypeptide(L)'
;MKARLVPLYFNPGRDADFDTQLDRLKEFFKGEAEFLDPVELGKKVPEAEAVIFPQFLGQAFSQYKKIEAVALPKLVITSQFGTVNMWDWELVNFLKMRGIPTICPSSFEQSKTILRGLRARRRLASSRFVVFQDKPGSAESKQGDIFRRFYWLEDESYEKLTAKYGMKIEKRSFAELGKQAAAISDAEAEKVIGARPVKKKCLTGKPLMSATKVYMAVKKVYEEDPEHTVAMGINCLNESYHSDSTPCLCWNLLWDDYNLVWGCEGDTMTMMTEYIVTKALEIPFFMTNLYPFLMGKAALSHERIPHFPKVDEPENHLLLAHCGYFGLLPEAFSTEWALKKRVLAMVDPNAVVIDAKMETGKITFAKLQPYLERLSLSEGELTGYIQYEDSDCLNGGIARVKDGRGFVQSVASHHYIVMPGHQMSNFKLLEDVFGYTVEEI
;
A
#
# COMPACT_ATOMS: atom_id res chain seq x y z
N MET A 1 10.40 -3.35 16.50
CA MET A 1 11.55 -3.97 15.81
C MET A 1 12.27 -2.93 14.95
N LYS A 2 13.61 -2.96 14.88
CA LYS A 2 14.45 -2.09 14.02
C LYS A 2 15.03 -2.88 12.83
N ALA A 3 15.51 -2.19 11.80
CA ALA A 3 16.32 -2.82 10.75
C ALA A 3 17.72 -3.12 11.29
N ARG A 4 18.35 -4.25 10.92
CA ARG A 4 19.75 -4.55 11.21
C ARG A 4 20.61 -4.15 10.03
N LEU A 5 21.64 -3.35 10.30
CA LEU A 5 22.61 -2.91 9.30
C LEU A 5 24.00 -3.43 9.66
N VAL A 6 24.72 -3.96 8.66
CA VAL A 6 26.13 -4.33 8.83
C VAL A 6 27.01 -3.27 8.17
N PRO A 7 27.83 -2.53 8.94
CA PRO A 7 28.84 -1.65 8.38
C PRO A 7 29.89 -2.46 7.64
N LEU A 8 30.12 -2.17 6.36
CA LEU A 8 31.21 -2.76 5.58
C LEU A 8 32.37 -1.78 5.43
N TYR A 9 33.59 -2.30 5.53
CA TYR A 9 34.81 -1.53 5.33
C TYR A 9 35.79 -2.24 4.37
N PHE A 10 36.62 -1.45 3.70
CA PHE A 10 37.71 -1.96 2.86
C PHE A 10 38.95 -2.27 3.72
N ASN A 11 39.64 -3.36 3.41
CA ASN A 11 40.95 -3.68 3.98
C ASN A 11 41.97 -3.89 2.83
N PRO A 12 43.01 -3.03 2.72
CA PRO A 12 43.22 -1.79 3.49
C PRO A 12 42.16 -0.73 3.14
N GLY A 13 41.84 0.16 4.09
CA GLY A 13 40.93 1.29 3.85
C GLY A 13 40.23 1.86 5.09
N ARG A 14 39.88 1.04 6.09
CA ARG A 14 39.30 1.53 7.35
C ARG A 14 40.30 2.41 8.10
N ASP A 15 39.86 3.60 8.48
CA ASP A 15 40.58 4.59 9.24
C ASP A 15 39.68 5.28 10.29
N ALA A 16 40.17 6.34 10.92
CA ALA A 16 39.42 7.09 11.93
C ALA A 16 38.17 7.81 11.38
N ASP A 17 38.15 8.12 10.08
CA ASP A 17 37.00 8.76 9.43
C ASP A 17 35.85 7.77 9.31
N PHE A 18 36.14 6.50 8.96
CA PHE A 18 35.14 5.43 9.00
C PHE A 18 34.48 5.31 10.36
N ASP A 19 35.28 5.24 11.44
CA ASP A 19 34.76 5.05 12.80
C ASP A 19 33.93 6.27 13.24
N THR A 20 34.44 7.48 13.00
CA THR A 20 33.73 8.74 13.30
C THR A 20 32.39 8.82 12.58
N GLN A 21 32.37 8.47 11.30
CA GLN A 21 31.16 8.52 10.50
C GLN A 21 30.17 7.44 10.94
N LEU A 22 30.62 6.22 11.22
CA LEU A 22 29.78 5.15 11.73
C LEU A 22 29.08 5.55 13.04
N ASP A 23 29.79 6.17 13.98
CA ASP A 23 29.20 6.60 15.25
C ASP A 23 28.15 7.70 15.08
N ARG A 24 28.33 8.62 14.12
CA ARG A 24 27.30 9.60 13.75
C ARG A 24 26.05 8.92 13.20
N LEU A 25 26.21 7.94 12.30
CA LEU A 25 25.08 7.21 11.71
C LEU A 25 24.30 6.41 12.75
N LYS A 26 25.00 5.80 13.72
CA LYS A 26 24.38 5.11 14.85
C LYS A 26 23.51 6.06 15.67
N GLU A 27 23.98 7.27 15.94
CA GLU A 27 23.20 8.26 16.70
C GLU A 27 22.00 8.78 15.90
N PHE A 28 22.21 9.14 14.62
CA PHE A 28 21.16 9.64 13.74
C PHE A 28 20.01 8.67 13.54
N PHE A 29 20.31 7.39 13.38
CA PHE A 29 19.33 6.37 13.02
C PHE A 29 19.02 5.41 14.16
N LYS A 30 19.28 5.83 15.41
CA LYS A 30 19.03 5.00 16.59
C LYS A 30 17.56 4.59 16.74
N GLY A 31 16.60 5.32 16.16
CA GLY A 31 15.18 4.98 16.20
C GLY A 31 14.80 3.89 15.19
N GLU A 32 15.50 3.86 14.06
CA GLU A 32 15.13 3.14 12.85
C GLU A 32 15.95 1.86 12.66
N ALA A 33 17.23 1.89 13.05
CA ALA A 33 18.19 0.83 12.80
C ALA A 33 19.02 0.44 14.03
N GLU A 34 19.43 -0.82 14.03
CA GLU A 34 20.44 -1.41 14.87
C GLU A 34 21.68 -1.66 14.00
N PHE A 35 22.82 -1.13 14.41
CA PHE A 35 24.09 -1.34 13.70
C PHE A 35 24.84 -2.50 14.36
N LEU A 36 25.14 -3.52 13.57
CA LEU A 36 25.96 -4.67 13.97
C LEU A 36 27.45 -4.32 13.90
N ASP A 37 28.29 -5.26 14.34
CA ASP A 37 29.75 -5.09 14.28
C ASP A 37 30.23 -4.90 12.83
N PRO A 38 31.19 -3.98 12.59
CA PRO A 38 31.76 -3.79 11.26
C PRO A 38 32.42 -5.06 10.71
N VAL A 39 32.18 -5.33 9.43
CA VAL A 39 32.71 -6.52 8.73
C VAL A 39 33.59 -6.09 7.55
N GLU A 40 34.75 -6.75 7.42
CA GLU A 40 35.64 -6.55 6.27
C GLU A 40 34.95 -7.03 4.98
N LEU A 41 35.01 -6.20 3.93
CA LEU A 41 34.46 -6.53 2.63
C LEU A 41 35.05 -7.84 2.07
N GLY A 42 34.16 -8.78 1.74
CA GLY A 42 34.51 -10.12 1.25
C GLY A 42 34.51 -11.19 2.34
N LYS A 43 34.31 -10.83 3.61
CA LYS A 43 34.00 -11.79 4.67
C LYS A 43 32.50 -12.10 4.72
N LYS A 44 32.15 -13.16 5.46
CA LYS A 44 30.76 -13.55 5.69
C LYS A 44 30.04 -12.46 6.48
N VAL A 45 28.96 -11.95 5.90
CA VAL A 45 28.06 -10.99 6.55
C VAL A 45 27.08 -11.76 7.45
N PRO A 46 26.82 -11.33 8.70
CA PRO A 46 25.80 -11.94 9.55
C PRO A 46 24.39 -11.68 8.99
N GLU A 47 23.38 -12.30 9.61
CA GLU A 47 21.99 -12.06 9.24
C GLU A 47 21.60 -10.59 9.49
N ALA A 48 21.21 -9.89 8.42
CA ALA A 48 20.87 -8.47 8.46
C ALA A 48 19.93 -8.12 7.30
N GLU A 49 19.31 -6.94 7.38
CA GLU A 49 18.41 -6.46 6.34
C GLU A 49 19.14 -5.71 5.24
N ALA A 50 20.27 -5.08 5.56
CA ALA A 50 21.12 -4.42 4.58
C ALA A 50 22.57 -4.30 5.06
N VAL A 51 23.45 -3.98 4.12
CA VAL A 51 24.79 -3.49 4.42
C VAL A 51 24.85 -1.99 4.23
N ILE A 52 25.71 -1.33 4.98
CA ILE A 52 25.95 0.10 4.86
C ILE A 52 27.44 0.35 4.69
N PHE A 53 27.78 1.29 3.81
CA PHE A 53 29.12 1.85 3.65
C PHE A 53 29.14 3.25 4.29
N PRO A 54 29.62 3.38 5.55
CA PRO A 54 29.88 4.67 6.19
C PRO A 54 30.99 5.45 5.48
N GLN A 55 31.89 4.75 4.79
CA GLN A 55 32.96 5.32 3.99
C GLN A 55 33.04 4.53 2.69
N PHE A 56 33.18 5.23 1.57
CA PHE A 56 33.33 4.62 0.26
C PHE A 56 34.60 5.13 -0.40
N LEU A 57 35.44 4.23 -0.90
CA LEU A 57 36.82 4.52 -1.28
C LEU A 57 37.13 3.99 -2.67
N GLY A 58 38.20 4.51 -3.30
CA GLY A 58 38.67 4.10 -4.63
C GLY A 58 38.94 2.59 -4.78
N GLN A 59 39.19 1.88 -3.68
CA GLN A 59 39.30 0.42 -3.63
C GLN A 59 38.09 -0.27 -4.27
N ALA A 60 36.89 0.32 -4.23
CA ALA A 60 35.69 -0.20 -4.86
C ALA A 60 35.87 -0.46 -6.38
N PHE A 61 36.68 0.32 -7.10
CA PHE A 61 36.96 0.07 -8.53
C PHE A 61 37.62 -1.29 -8.77
N SER A 62 38.57 -1.67 -7.90
CA SER A 62 39.31 -2.93 -8.01
C SER A 62 38.61 -4.10 -7.30
N GLN A 63 37.84 -3.82 -6.24
CA GLN A 63 37.19 -4.81 -5.38
C GLN A 63 35.70 -4.98 -5.65
N TYR A 64 35.17 -4.45 -6.75
CA TYR A 64 33.74 -4.48 -7.08
C TYR A 64 33.12 -5.89 -7.02
N LYS A 65 33.86 -6.94 -7.39
CA LYS A 65 33.36 -8.34 -7.30
C LYS A 65 33.03 -8.75 -5.87
N LYS A 66 33.72 -8.20 -4.87
CA LYS A 66 33.40 -8.43 -3.46
C LYS A 66 32.11 -7.69 -3.05
N ILE A 67 31.86 -6.52 -3.64
CA ILE A 67 30.62 -5.75 -3.41
C ILE A 67 29.44 -6.46 -4.10
N GLU A 68 29.63 -6.93 -5.32
CA GLU A 68 28.67 -7.73 -6.10
C GLU A 68 28.24 -9.00 -5.35
N ALA A 69 29.18 -9.69 -4.71
CA ALA A 69 28.92 -10.89 -3.93
C ALA A 69 28.03 -10.66 -2.68
N VAL A 70 27.82 -9.40 -2.26
CA VAL A 70 26.90 -9.08 -1.18
C VAL A 70 25.47 -9.06 -1.73
N ALA A 71 24.67 -10.08 -1.40
CA ALA A 71 23.29 -10.19 -1.86
C ALA A 71 22.33 -9.16 -1.23
N LEU A 72 22.69 -8.62 -0.07
CA LEU A 72 21.86 -7.65 0.65
C LEU A 72 21.80 -6.28 -0.07
N PRO A 73 20.74 -5.48 0.18
CA PRO A 73 20.70 -4.07 -0.20
C PRO A 73 21.94 -3.31 0.31
N LYS A 74 22.48 -2.41 -0.52
CA LYS A 74 23.78 -1.74 -0.29
C LYS A 74 23.57 -0.25 -0.12
N LEU A 75 23.57 0.23 1.11
CA LEU A 75 23.40 1.65 1.41
C LEU A 75 24.76 2.35 1.36
N VAL A 76 24.85 3.46 0.63
CA VAL A 76 26.03 4.34 0.63
C VAL A 76 25.65 5.62 1.36
N ILE A 77 26.01 5.71 2.65
CA ILE A 77 25.70 6.86 3.52
C ILE A 77 26.99 7.36 4.16
N THR A 78 27.68 8.21 3.41
CA THR A 78 29.06 8.62 3.65
C THR A 78 29.19 10.07 4.11
N SER A 79 28.12 10.85 4.01
CA SER A 79 28.10 12.24 4.43
C SER A 79 27.82 12.36 5.92
N GLN A 80 28.39 13.38 6.56
CA GLN A 80 28.10 13.71 7.96
C GLN A 80 26.66 14.13 8.24
N PHE A 81 25.81 14.23 7.21
CA PHE A 81 24.39 14.58 7.30
C PHE A 81 23.48 13.35 7.17
N GLY A 82 24.05 12.14 7.18
CA GLY A 82 23.29 10.91 7.03
C GLY A 82 22.77 10.73 5.60
N THR A 83 23.53 11.16 4.60
CA THR A 83 23.22 11.02 3.16
C THR A 83 24.42 10.46 2.40
N VAL A 84 24.28 10.23 1.09
CA VAL A 84 25.44 10.04 0.20
C VAL A 84 26.25 11.34 0.10
N ASN A 85 27.57 11.24 -0.04
CA ASN A 85 28.45 12.35 -0.36
C ASN A 85 28.58 12.51 -1.88
N MET A 86 28.62 13.76 -2.38
CA MET A 86 28.72 14.02 -3.83
C MET A 86 30.00 13.46 -4.46
N TRP A 87 31.07 13.31 -3.67
CA TRP A 87 32.34 12.73 -4.15
C TRP A 87 32.24 11.23 -4.47
N ASP A 88 31.21 10.52 -3.99
CA ASP A 88 31.01 9.10 -4.25
C ASP A 88 30.32 8.81 -5.59
N TRP A 89 29.84 9.83 -6.30
CA TRP A 89 29.06 9.65 -7.54
C TRP A 89 29.81 8.86 -8.62
N GLU A 90 31.12 9.05 -8.75
CA GLU A 90 31.91 8.31 -9.74
C GLU A 90 31.94 6.80 -9.41
N LEU A 91 32.11 6.45 -8.13
CA LEU A 91 32.11 5.07 -7.66
C LEU A 91 30.72 4.42 -7.79
N VAL A 92 29.67 5.14 -7.37
CA VAL A 92 28.28 4.69 -7.49
C VAL A 92 27.91 4.45 -8.96
N ASN A 93 28.28 5.38 -9.85
CA ASN A 93 28.04 5.23 -11.28
C ASN A 93 28.82 4.04 -11.87
N PHE A 94 30.08 3.85 -11.48
CA PHE A 94 30.86 2.69 -11.89
C PHE A 94 30.21 1.36 -11.49
N LEU A 95 29.71 1.25 -10.25
CA LEU A 95 28.98 0.06 -9.80
C LEU A 95 27.68 -0.15 -10.58
N LYS A 96 26.93 0.93 -10.82
CA LYS A 96 25.71 0.89 -11.63
C LYS A 96 25.97 0.39 -13.05
N MET A 97 27.04 0.86 -13.70
CA MET A 97 27.47 0.38 -15.02
C MET A 97 27.87 -1.10 -15.04
N ARG A 98 28.21 -1.67 -13.88
CA ARG A 98 28.48 -3.10 -13.68
C ARG A 98 27.26 -3.91 -13.26
N GLY A 99 26.08 -3.29 -13.20
CA GLY A 99 24.85 -3.96 -12.76
C GLY A 99 24.80 -4.21 -11.25
N ILE A 100 25.58 -3.47 -10.45
CA ILE A 100 25.61 -3.58 -8.99
C ILE A 100 24.79 -2.42 -8.41
N PRO A 101 23.53 -2.65 -7.98
CA PRO A 101 22.69 -1.60 -7.45
C PRO A 101 23.18 -1.13 -6.08
N THR A 102 23.03 0.17 -5.83
CA THR A 102 23.33 0.81 -4.54
C THR A 102 22.26 1.83 -4.22
N ILE A 103 21.93 1.95 -2.94
CA ILE A 103 20.93 2.91 -2.43
C ILE A 103 21.68 4.12 -1.88
N CYS A 104 21.50 5.26 -2.54
CA CYS A 104 22.22 6.50 -2.26
C CYS A 104 21.24 7.63 -1.90
N PRO A 105 20.81 7.74 -0.63
CA PRO A 105 19.84 8.77 -0.23
C PRO A 105 20.45 10.17 -0.34
N SER A 106 19.73 11.11 -0.94
CA SER A 106 20.15 12.51 -1.11
C SER A 106 19.63 13.43 0.00
N SER A 107 18.79 12.92 0.90
CA SER A 107 18.31 13.65 2.08
C SER A 107 18.19 12.74 3.30
N PHE A 108 18.19 13.34 4.48
CA PHE A 108 18.02 12.62 5.75
C PHE A 108 16.68 11.87 5.81
N GLU A 109 15.62 12.46 5.28
CA GLU A 109 14.29 11.83 5.21
C GLU A 109 14.28 10.61 4.27
N GLN A 110 15.04 10.64 3.18
CA GLN A 110 15.19 9.46 2.31
C GLN A 110 15.91 8.33 3.06
N SER A 111 16.97 8.64 3.80
CA SER A 111 17.67 7.66 4.64
C SER A 111 16.70 7.02 5.63
N LYS A 112 15.93 7.83 6.38
CA LYS A 112 14.90 7.29 7.29
C LYS A 112 13.86 6.45 6.56
N THR A 113 13.42 6.86 5.38
CA THR A 113 12.45 6.11 4.55
C THR A 113 12.98 4.73 4.17
N ILE A 114 14.24 4.64 3.71
CA ILE A 114 14.88 3.36 3.40
C ILE A 114 14.95 2.47 4.64
N LEU A 115 15.36 3.02 5.79
CA LEU A 115 15.46 2.26 7.04
C LEU A 115 14.09 1.79 7.56
N ARG A 116 13.06 2.64 7.48
CA ARG A 116 11.66 2.25 7.75
C ARG A 116 11.21 1.14 6.82
N GLY A 117 11.57 1.21 5.53
CA GLY A 117 11.33 0.17 4.53
C GLY A 117 11.99 -1.16 4.88
N LEU A 118 13.28 -1.17 5.24
CA LEU A 118 14.00 -2.37 5.67
C LEU A 118 13.37 -2.99 6.92
N ARG A 119 13.00 -2.17 7.90
CA ARG A 119 12.25 -2.59 9.09
C ARG A 119 10.91 -3.22 8.71
N ALA A 120 10.16 -2.59 7.82
CA ALA A 120 8.87 -3.08 7.35
C ALA A 120 9.02 -4.42 6.60
N ARG A 121 10.03 -4.53 5.75
CA ARG A 121 10.38 -5.74 5.01
C ARG A 121 10.74 -6.91 5.93
N ARG A 122 11.49 -6.65 7.01
CA ARG A 122 11.79 -7.63 8.06
C ARG A 122 10.53 -8.07 8.78
N ARG A 123 9.64 -7.14 9.12
CA ARG A 123 8.39 -7.43 9.84
C ARG A 123 7.46 -8.36 9.07
N LEU A 124 7.46 -8.29 7.73
CA LEU A 124 6.61 -9.15 6.91
C LEU A 124 6.82 -10.66 7.17
N ALA A 125 8.05 -11.09 7.43
CA ALA A 125 8.36 -12.51 7.66
C ALA A 125 7.66 -13.12 8.89
N SER A 126 7.28 -12.29 9.85
CA SER A 126 6.49 -12.68 11.02
C SER A 126 5.05 -12.16 10.96
N SER A 127 4.59 -11.67 9.81
CA SER A 127 3.27 -11.03 9.70
C SER A 127 2.27 -11.92 8.98
N ARG A 128 0.98 -11.64 9.20
CA ARG A 128 -0.13 -12.23 8.46
C ARG A 128 -1.06 -11.18 7.87
N PHE A 129 -1.59 -11.48 6.70
CA PHE A 129 -2.82 -10.87 6.18
C PHE A 129 -3.98 -11.83 6.44
N VAL A 130 -5.12 -11.31 6.89
CA VAL A 130 -6.35 -12.10 7.04
C VAL A 130 -7.33 -11.70 5.93
N VAL A 131 -7.77 -12.67 5.13
CA VAL A 131 -8.73 -12.43 4.04
C VAL A 131 -10.00 -13.23 4.30
N PHE A 132 -11.14 -12.55 4.36
CA PHE A 132 -12.44 -13.20 4.51
C PHE A 132 -13.11 -13.41 3.16
N GLN A 133 -13.23 -14.68 2.78
CA GLN A 133 -13.86 -15.15 1.55
C GLN A 133 -14.13 -16.65 1.67
N ASP A 134 -15.14 -17.16 0.97
CA ASP A 134 -15.48 -18.59 0.98
C ASP A 134 -15.24 -19.22 -0.39
N LYS A 135 -15.90 -18.70 -1.44
CA LYS A 135 -15.85 -19.22 -2.81
C LYS A 135 -15.86 -18.07 -3.83
N PRO A 136 -14.79 -17.25 -3.90
CA PRO A 136 -14.69 -16.16 -4.85
C PRO A 136 -14.86 -16.64 -6.30
N GLY A 137 -15.59 -15.88 -7.12
CA GLY A 137 -15.80 -16.19 -8.55
C GLY A 137 -16.67 -17.42 -8.83
N SER A 138 -17.25 -18.06 -7.81
CA SER A 138 -18.14 -19.22 -8.00
C SER A 138 -19.47 -18.86 -8.67
N ALA A 139 -20.22 -19.86 -9.15
CA ALA A 139 -21.54 -19.64 -9.76
C ALA A 139 -22.58 -19.04 -8.79
N GLU A 140 -22.38 -19.23 -7.48
CA GLU A 140 -23.23 -18.71 -6.41
C GLU A 140 -22.88 -17.24 -6.07
N SER A 141 -21.74 -16.75 -6.57
CA SER A 141 -21.22 -15.42 -6.27
C SER A 141 -21.80 -14.32 -7.16
N LYS A 142 -21.96 -13.12 -6.63
CA LYS A 142 -22.41 -11.94 -7.38
C LYS A 142 -21.31 -11.47 -8.32
N GLN A 143 -21.63 -11.24 -9.59
CA GLN A 143 -20.62 -10.86 -10.61
C GLN A 143 -19.49 -11.90 -10.76
N GLY A 144 -19.78 -13.20 -10.57
CA GLY A 144 -18.77 -14.26 -10.61
C GLY A 144 -17.86 -14.22 -11.84
N ASP A 145 -18.40 -13.90 -13.02
CA ASP A 145 -17.60 -13.76 -14.24
C ASP A 145 -16.51 -12.68 -14.12
N ILE A 146 -16.81 -11.55 -13.48
CA ILE A 146 -15.85 -10.46 -13.24
C ILE A 146 -14.74 -10.94 -12.31
N PHE A 147 -15.10 -11.51 -11.16
CA PHE A 147 -14.16 -11.91 -10.12
C PHE A 147 -13.22 -13.05 -10.56
N ARG A 148 -13.65 -13.92 -11.48
CA ARG A 148 -12.77 -14.95 -12.10
C ARG A 148 -11.55 -14.39 -12.86
N ARG A 149 -11.46 -13.07 -13.05
CA ARG A 149 -10.34 -12.42 -13.75
C ARG A 149 -9.26 -11.90 -12.80
N PHE A 150 -9.45 -12.02 -11.49
CA PHE A 150 -8.63 -11.32 -10.51
C PHE A 150 -7.54 -12.22 -9.92
N TYR A 151 -6.28 -11.91 -10.24
CA TYR A 151 -5.12 -12.69 -9.80
C TYR A 151 -5.01 -12.83 -8.27
N TRP A 152 -5.41 -11.82 -7.50
CA TRP A 152 -5.28 -11.85 -6.04
C TRP A 152 -6.21 -12.87 -5.35
N LEU A 153 -7.12 -13.51 -6.08
CA LEU A 153 -7.98 -14.59 -5.60
C LEU A 153 -7.36 -15.97 -5.82
N GLU A 154 -6.36 -16.07 -6.70
CA GLU A 154 -5.66 -17.31 -7.03
C GLU A 154 -4.70 -17.71 -5.91
N ASP A 155 -4.56 -19.01 -5.67
CA ASP A 155 -3.64 -19.53 -4.63
C ASP A 155 -2.19 -19.14 -4.90
N GLU A 156 -1.79 -19.08 -6.18
CA GLU A 156 -0.45 -18.65 -6.56
C GLU A 156 -0.11 -17.25 -6.03
N SER A 157 -1.07 -16.33 -6.01
CA SER A 157 -0.86 -14.98 -5.46
C SER A 157 -0.36 -15.04 -4.02
N TYR A 158 -0.96 -15.89 -3.20
CA TYR A 158 -0.60 -16.05 -1.79
C TYR A 158 0.72 -16.79 -1.62
N GLU A 159 0.97 -17.80 -2.45
CA GLU A 159 2.23 -18.53 -2.47
C GLU A 159 3.40 -17.60 -2.81
N LYS A 160 3.24 -16.70 -3.80
CA LYS A 160 4.29 -15.73 -4.17
C LYS A 160 4.55 -14.73 -3.06
N LEU A 161 3.50 -14.22 -2.40
CA LEU A 161 3.66 -13.33 -1.24
C LEU A 161 4.43 -14.02 -0.10
N THR A 162 4.08 -15.28 0.17
CA THR A 162 4.76 -16.10 1.19
C THR A 162 6.21 -16.36 0.80
N ALA A 163 6.47 -16.82 -0.43
CA ALA A 163 7.81 -17.15 -0.89
C ALA A 163 8.74 -15.92 -0.93
N LYS A 164 8.22 -14.77 -1.39
CA LYS A 164 9.01 -13.55 -1.47
C LYS A 164 9.19 -12.90 -0.11
N TYR A 165 8.10 -12.67 0.62
CA TYR A 165 8.12 -11.82 1.82
C TYR A 165 8.18 -12.59 3.14
N GLY A 166 7.96 -13.91 3.13
CA GLY A 166 7.92 -14.76 4.33
C GLY A 166 6.62 -14.62 5.13
N MET A 167 5.67 -13.82 4.65
CA MET A 167 4.41 -13.56 5.34
C MET A 167 3.39 -14.68 5.15
N LYS A 168 2.39 -14.75 6.02
CA LYS A 168 1.27 -15.69 5.87
C LYS A 168 0.03 -14.98 5.32
N ILE A 169 -0.69 -15.66 4.43
CA ILE A 169 -2.06 -15.26 4.06
C ILE A 169 -3.02 -16.25 4.70
N GLU A 170 -3.85 -15.77 5.60
CA GLU A 170 -4.83 -16.56 6.33
C GLU A 170 -6.21 -16.32 5.75
N LYS A 171 -6.77 -17.33 5.08
CA LYS A 171 -8.16 -17.30 4.61
C LYS A 171 -9.10 -17.68 5.75
N ARG A 172 -10.15 -16.89 5.95
CA ARG A 172 -11.25 -17.18 6.88
C ARG A 172 -12.59 -17.10 6.17
N SER A 173 -13.57 -17.83 6.69
CA SER A 173 -14.94 -17.81 6.12
C SER A 173 -15.60 -16.45 6.34
N PHE A 174 -16.08 -15.84 5.25
CA PHE A 174 -16.88 -14.63 5.34
C PHE A 174 -18.29 -14.94 5.84
N ALA A 175 -18.85 -16.10 5.46
CA ALA A 175 -20.12 -16.60 5.97
C ALA A 175 -20.14 -16.70 7.51
N GLU A 176 -19.06 -17.22 8.09
CA GLU A 176 -18.94 -17.33 9.54
C GLU A 176 -18.75 -15.97 10.21
N LEU A 177 -17.90 -15.09 9.65
CA LEU A 177 -17.75 -13.72 10.13
C LEU A 177 -19.11 -12.98 10.13
N GLY A 178 -19.89 -13.14 9.07
CA GLY A 178 -21.22 -12.54 8.93
C GLY A 178 -22.21 -13.03 9.99
N LYS A 179 -22.23 -14.34 10.28
CA LYS A 179 -23.03 -14.89 11.39
C LYS A 179 -22.61 -14.32 12.74
N GLN A 180 -21.31 -14.21 12.98
CA GLN A 180 -20.77 -13.65 14.21
C GLN A 180 -21.14 -12.17 14.38
N ALA A 181 -21.03 -11.38 13.30
CA ALA A 181 -21.48 -9.99 13.29
C ALA A 181 -22.99 -9.89 13.57
N ALA A 182 -23.81 -10.71 12.91
CA ALA A 182 -25.27 -10.71 13.10
C ALA A 182 -25.70 -11.09 14.53
N ALA A 183 -24.91 -11.91 15.23
CA ALA A 183 -25.17 -12.33 16.61
C ALA A 183 -24.90 -11.23 17.65
N ILE A 184 -24.15 -10.19 17.31
CA ILE A 184 -23.91 -9.04 18.20
C ILE A 184 -25.20 -8.23 18.35
N SER A 185 -25.53 -7.81 19.57
CA SER A 185 -26.76 -7.03 19.80
C SER A 185 -26.59 -5.57 19.33
N ASP A 186 -27.70 -4.93 18.91
CA ASP A 186 -27.70 -3.50 18.55
C ASP A 186 -27.26 -2.64 19.75
N ALA A 187 -27.62 -3.01 20.98
CA ALA A 187 -27.24 -2.29 22.18
C ALA A 187 -25.73 -2.30 22.44
N GLU A 188 -25.03 -3.39 22.10
CA GLU A 188 -23.56 -3.45 22.18
C GLU A 188 -22.92 -2.60 21.09
N ALA A 189 -23.43 -2.68 19.86
CA ALA A 189 -22.97 -1.86 18.74
C ALA A 189 -23.15 -0.36 19.03
N GLU A 190 -24.29 0.03 19.60
CA GLU A 190 -24.59 1.41 19.97
C GLU A 190 -23.61 1.96 21.01
N LYS A 191 -23.24 1.17 22.01
CA LYS A 191 -22.20 1.56 23.00
C LYS A 191 -20.86 1.83 22.33
N VAL A 192 -20.44 0.94 21.41
CA VAL A 192 -19.16 1.06 20.70
C VAL A 192 -19.14 2.31 19.82
N ILE A 193 -20.16 2.51 18.99
CA ILE A 193 -20.18 3.65 18.07
C ILE A 193 -20.49 4.97 18.79
N GLY A 194 -21.30 4.95 19.85
CA GLY A 194 -21.65 6.13 20.64
C GLY A 194 -20.45 6.77 21.34
N ALA A 195 -19.46 5.96 21.72
CA ALA A 195 -18.21 6.42 22.33
C ALA A 195 -17.21 7.05 21.34
N ARG A 196 -17.46 6.95 20.03
CA ARG A 196 -16.50 7.35 18.98
C ARG A 196 -16.85 8.70 18.35
N PRO A 197 -15.89 9.65 18.25
CA PRO A 197 -16.03 10.80 17.38
C PRO A 197 -15.85 10.36 15.93
N VAL A 198 -16.87 10.55 15.09
CA VAL A 198 -16.79 10.40 13.63
C VAL A 198 -17.37 11.68 13.08
N LYS A 199 -16.58 12.47 12.30
CA LYS A 199 -16.89 13.86 11.90
C LYS A 199 -18.32 14.03 11.38
N LYS A 200 -18.88 13.03 10.69
CA LYS A 200 -20.26 13.08 10.17
C LYS A 200 -20.93 11.71 10.06
N LYS A 201 -21.55 11.25 11.16
CA LYS A 201 -22.48 10.10 11.13
C LYS A 201 -23.81 10.54 10.54
N CYS A 202 -23.93 10.54 9.21
CA CYS A 202 -25.19 10.88 8.55
C CYS A 202 -26.26 9.78 8.65
N LEU A 203 -25.92 8.61 9.20
CA LEU A 203 -26.83 7.47 9.36
C LEU A 203 -27.07 7.17 10.84
N THR A 204 -28.26 6.66 11.13
CA THR A 204 -28.68 6.17 12.45
C THR A 204 -29.42 4.84 12.29
N GLY A 205 -29.73 4.18 13.42
CA GLY A 205 -30.51 2.95 13.44
C GLY A 205 -29.79 1.77 12.78
N LYS A 206 -30.56 0.85 12.18
CA LYS A 206 -30.09 -0.45 11.72
C LYS A 206 -28.85 -0.40 10.80
N PRO A 207 -28.75 0.46 9.75
CA PRO A 207 -27.55 0.51 8.91
C PRO A 207 -26.26 0.81 9.68
N LEU A 208 -26.31 1.74 10.64
CA LEU A 208 -25.16 2.07 11.48
C LEU A 208 -24.81 0.91 12.42
N MET A 209 -25.83 0.24 12.99
CA MET A 209 -25.62 -0.91 13.86
C MET A 209 -24.98 -2.07 13.11
N SER A 210 -25.54 -2.47 11.96
CA SER A 210 -24.99 -3.56 11.13
C SER A 210 -23.52 -3.30 10.74
N ALA A 211 -23.20 -2.09 10.28
CA ALA A 211 -21.81 -1.71 9.95
C ALA A 211 -20.88 -1.75 11.18
N THR A 212 -21.37 -1.32 12.35
CA THR A 212 -20.61 -1.37 13.60
C THR A 212 -20.38 -2.80 14.07
N LYS A 213 -21.34 -3.70 13.89
CA LYS A 213 -21.20 -5.13 14.23
C LYS A 213 -20.15 -5.82 13.36
N VAL A 214 -20.09 -5.49 12.07
CA VAL A 214 -19.01 -5.96 11.19
C VAL A 214 -17.65 -5.52 11.74
N TYR A 215 -17.51 -4.23 12.09
CA TYR A 215 -16.30 -3.72 12.74
C TYR A 215 -15.94 -4.51 14.01
N MET A 216 -16.90 -4.75 14.90
CA MET A 216 -16.66 -5.49 16.15
C MET A 216 -16.22 -6.94 15.89
N ALA A 217 -16.83 -7.62 14.92
CA ALA A 217 -16.47 -9.00 14.57
C ALA A 217 -15.05 -9.08 13.96
N VAL A 218 -14.72 -8.16 13.07
CA VAL A 218 -13.39 -8.08 12.45
C VAL A 218 -12.32 -7.69 13.47
N LYS A 219 -12.62 -6.72 14.35
CA LYS A 219 -11.74 -6.32 15.45
C LYS A 219 -11.41 -7.49 16.36
N LYS A 220 -12.39 -8.35 16.69
CA LYS A 220 -12.14 -9.55 17.49
C LYS A 220 -11.10 -10.45 16.83
N VAL A 221 -11.13 -10.60 15.51
CA VAL A 221 -10.12 -11.37 14.76
C VAL A 221 -8.76 -10.70 14.78
N TYR A 222 -8.70 -9.37 14.66
CA TYR A 222 -7.45 -8.62 14.84
C TYR A 222 -6.85 -8.85 16.23
N GLU A 223 -7.68 -8.81 17.28
CA GLU A 223 -7.27 -8.94 18.68
C GLU A 223 -6.79 -10.35 19.07
N GLU A 224 -7.03 -11.37 18.25
CA GLU A 224 -6.44 -12.70 18.44
C GLU A 224 -4.91 -12.68 18.31
N ASP A 225 -4.38 -11.81 17.44
CA ASP A 225 -2.94 -11.67 17.21
C ASP A 225 -2.60 -10.27 16.63
N PRO A 226 -2.68 -9.21 17.46
CA PRO A 226 -2.49 -7.84 16.99
C PRO A 226 -1.05 -7.52 16.61
N GLU A 227 -0.07 -8.28 17.11
CA GLU A 227 1.35 -8.06 16.79
C GLU A 227 1.68 -8.50 15.36
N HIS A 228 1.11 -9.64 14.93
CA HIS A 228 1.39 -10.23 13.63
C HIS A 228 0.33 -9.90 12.56
N THR A 229 -0.90 -9.52 12.93
CA THR A 229 -1.93 -9.12 11.96
C THR A 229 -1.68 -7.70 11.47
N VAL A 230 -1.21 -7.56 10.22
CA VAL A 230 -0.83 -6.25 9.67
C VAL A 230 -1.79 -5.73 8.59
N ALA A 231 -2.64 -6.60 8.03
CA ALA A 231 -3.67 -6.23 7.08
C ALA A 231 -4.87 -7.18 7.13
N MET A 232 -6.05 -6.68 6.80
CA MET A 232 -7.27 -7.49 6.70
C MET A 232 -8.13 -7.09 5.49
N GLY A 233 -8.70 -8.06 4.77
CA GLY A 233 -9.55 -7.79 3.60
C GLY A 233 -10.81 -8.65 3.62
N ILE A 234 -11.89 -8.16 3.01
CA ILE A 234 -13.18 -8.88 2.92
C ILE A 234 -13.68 -8.82 1.48
N ASN A 235 -14.10 -9.97 0.94
CA ASN A 235 -14.73 -10.07 -0.37
C ASN A 235 -16.21 -9.62 -0.36
N CYS A 236 -16.45 -8.37 0.03
CA CYS A 236 -17.78 -7.88 0.41
C CYS A 236 -18.76 -7.66 -0.76
N LEU A 237 -18.28 -7.60 -2.00
CA LEU A 237 -19.13 -7.47 -3.19
C LEU A 237 -19.53 -8.84 -3.76
N ASN A 238 -18.54 -9.69 -4.10
CA ASN A 238 -18.79 -10.97 -4.75
C ASN A 238 -19.57 -11.94 -3.85
N GLU A 239 -19.35 -11.84 -2.54
CA GLU A 239 -19.97 -12.70 -1.52
C GLU A 239 -20.87 -11.89 -0.58
N SER A 240 -21.45 -10.79 -1.08
CA SER A 240 -22.23 -9.82 -0.31
C SER A 240 -23.38 -10.40 0.51
N TYR A 241 -23.91 -11.56 0.12
CA TYR A 241 -25.01 -12.25 0.80
C TYR A 241 -24.63 -12.84 2.17
N HIS A 242 -23.35 -12.83 2.54
CA HIS A 242 -22.90 -13.26 3.86
C HIS A 242 -23.02 -12.19 4.96
N SER A 243 -23.28 -10.92 4.61
CA SER A 243 -23.36 -9.84 5.57
C SER A 243 -24.51 -8.88 5.26
N ASP A 244 -25.16 -8.35 6.29
CA ASP A 244 -26.17 -7.29 6.14
C ASP A 244 -25.53 -5.88 6.03
N SER A 245 -24.21 -5.79 6.03
CA SER A 245 -23.48 -4.55 5.76
C SER A 245 -22.13 -4.77 5.09
N THR A 246 -21.63 -3.73 4.46
CA THR A 246 -20.28 -3.64 3.88
C THR A 246 -19.28 -3.19 4.94
N PRO A 247 -17.97 -3.49 4.76
CA PRO A 247 -16.94 -3.19 5.75
C PRO A 247 -16.38 -1.76 5.66
N CYS A 248 -16.98 -0.84 4.92
CA CYS A 248 -16.43 0.50 4.71
C CYS A 248 -16.18 1.26 6.03
N LEU A 249 -17.16 1.25 6.94
CA LEU A 249 -16.98 1.84 8.28
C LEU A 249 -15.95 1.07 9.10
N CYS A 250 -15.92 -0.26 8.97
CA CYS A 250 -14.97 -1.12 9.68
C CYS A 250 -13.52 -0.74 9.36
N TRP A 251 -13.19 -0.55 8.08
CA TRP A 251 -11.86 -0.15 7.66
C TRP A 251 -11.44 1.22 8.18
N ASN A 252 -12.34 2.20 8.16
CA ASN A 252 -12.09 3.49 8.79
C ASN A 252 -11.74 3.36 10.28
N LEU A 253 -12.58 2.63 11.04
CA LEU A 253 -12.39 2.50 12.48
C LEU A 253 -11.14 1.70 12.86
N LEU A 254 -10.80 0.66 12.11
CA LEU A 254 -9.58 -0.13 12.34
C LEU A 254 -8.31 0.64 11.96
N TRP A 255 -8.40 1.52 10.97
CA TRP A 255 -7.32 2.47 10.70
C TRP A 255 -7.11 3.40 11.90
N ASP A 256 -8.17 4.04 12.39
CA ASP A 256 -8.08 5.00 13.51
C ASP A 256 -7.55 4.34 14.80
N ASP A 257 -7.95 3.09 15.07
CA ASP A 257 -7.55 2.39 16.28
C ASP A 257 -6.12 1.84 16.21
N TYR A 258 -5.73 1.29 15.06
CA TYR A 258 -4.57 0.39 14.96
C TYR A 258 -3.63 0.69 13.79
N ASN A 259 -3.96 1.66 12.92
CA ASN A 259 -3.30 1.88 11.64
C ASN A 259 -3.21 0.57 10.82
N LEU A 260 -4.30 -0.21 10.84
CA LEU A 260 -4.43 -1.46 10.12
C LEU A 260 -4.77 -1.16 8.65
N VAL A 261 -3.94 -1.67 7.72
CA VAL A 261 -4.22 -1.55 6.28
C VAL A 261 -5.31 -2.54 5.87
N TRP A 262 -6.01 -2.27 4.78
CA TRP A 262 -7.21 -3.01 4.41
C TRP A 262 -7.22 -3.42 2.93
N GLY A 263 -8.17 -4.26 2.56
CA GLY A 263 -8.37 -4.64 1.16
C GLY A 263 -9.85 -4.78 0.86
N CYS A 264 -10.38 -3.90 0.01
CA CYS A 264 -11.65 -4.19 -0.65
C CYS A 264 -11.48 -5.45 -1.53
N GLU A 265 -12.53 -6.26 -1.61
CA GLU A 265 -12.54 -7.50 -2.39
C GLU A 265 -11.44 -8.51 -2.03
N GLY A 266 -10.80 -8.35 -0.86
CA GLY A 266 -9.65 -9.16 -0.46
C GLY A 266 -8.41 -8.96 -1.35
N ASP A 267 -8.25 -7.80 -2.00
CA ASP A 267 -7.12 -7.53 -2.91
C ASP A 267 -5.77 -7.45 -2.17
N THR A 268 -5.12 -8.60 -2.06
CA THR A 268 -3.81 -8.74 -1.40
C THR A 268 -2.68 -8.00 -2.09
N MET A 269 -2.77 -7.74 -3.40
CA MET A 269 -1.77 -6.92 -4.10
C MET A 269 -1.86 -5.47 -3.64
N THR A 270 -3.08 -4.97 -3.52
CA THR A 270 -3.31 -3.63 -3.00
C THR A 270 -2.97 -3.55 -1.51
N MET A 271 -3.38 -4.50 -0.67
CA MET A 271 -3.00 -4.54 0.75
C MET A 271 -1.47 -4.51 0.96
N MET A 272 -0.72 -5.24 0.12
CA MET A 272 0.75 -5.19 0.16
C MET A 272 1.29 -3.81 -0.24
N THR A 273 0.67 -3.17 -1.24
CA THR A 273 1.03 -1.80 -1.65
C THR A 273 0.75 -0.79 -0.52
N GLU A 274 -0.42 -0.88 0.12
CA GLU A 274 -0.79 -0.07 1.29
C GLU A 274 0.17 -0.28 2.47
N TYR A 275 0.61 -1.52 2.70
CA TYR A 275 1.59 -1.84 3.75
C TYR A 275 2.93 -1.13 3.51
N ILE A 276 3.44 -1.16 2.27
CA ILE A 276 4.67 -0.45 1.89
C ILE A 276 4.51 1.05 2.18
N VAL A 277 3.41 1.65 1.71
CA VAL A 277 3.12 3.07 1.91
C VAL A 277 3.04 3.41 3.39
N THR A 278 2.25 2.66 4.14
CA THR A 278 2.00 2.92 5.57
C THR A 278 3.27 2.78 6.41
N LYS A 279 4.10 1.76 6.15
CA LYS A 279 5.22 1.41 7.04
C LYS A 279 6.57 1.99 6.60
N ALA A 280 6.70 2.38 5.33
CA ALA A 280 7.92 2.96 4.78
C ALA A 280 7.78 4.45 4.44
N LEU A 281 6.69 4.85 3.76
CA LEU A 281 6.51 6.23 3.30
C LEU A 281 5.80 7.11 4.35
N GLU A 282 4.88 6.53 5.12
CA GLU A 282 4.03 7.20 6.12
C GLU A 282 3.23 8.38 5.52
N ILE A 283 2.63 8.15 4.35
CA ILE A 283 1.77 9.11 3.65
C ILE A 283 0.31 8.62 3.60
N PRO A 284 -0.67 9.54 3.52
CA PRO A 284 -2.07 9.19 3.30
C PRO A 284 -2.27 8.40 2.01
N PHE A 285 -3.26 7.50 2.00
CA PHE A 285 -3.65 6.74 0.82
C PHE A 285 -5.12 6.33 0.90
N PHE A 286 -5.67 5.92 -0.24
CA PHE A 286 -6.95 5.22 -0.30
C PHE A 286 -7.01 4.33 -1.55
N MET A 287 -7.89 3.33 -1.53
CA MET A 287 -8.15 2.47 -2.69
C MET A 287 -9.33 3.01 -3.52
N THR A 288 -9.20 2.96 -4.85
CA THR A 288 -10.29 3.25 -5.79
C THR A 288 -10.21 2.35 -7.03
N ASN A 289 -11.28 2.32 -7.82
CA ASN A 289 -11.23 1.81 -9.18
C ASN A 289 -10.88 2.96 -10.15
N LEU A 290 -10.25 2.57 -11.25
CA LEU A 290 -9.85 3.46 -12.32
C LEU A 290 -10.71 3.25 -13.56
N TYR A 291 -11.32 4.32 -14.05
CA TYR A 291 -12.13 4.30 -15.27
C TYR A 291 -11.60 5.33 -16.28
N PRO A 292 -10.62 4.94 -17.12
CA PRO A 292 -10.12 5.82 -18.18
C PRO A 292 -11.24 6.26 -19.13
N PHE A 293 -11.29 7.55 -19.47
CA PHE A 293 -12.31 8.09 -20.38
C PHE A 293 -12.25 7.42 -21.75
N LEU A 294 -11.05 7.01 -22.18
CA LEU A 294 -10.80 6.24 -23.39
C LEU A 294 -11.55 4.90 -23.45
N MET A 295 -11.93 4.31 -22.31
CA MET A 295 -12.77 3.11 -22.27
C MET A 295 -14.21 3.38 -22.71
N GLY A 296 -14.61 4.66 -22.77
CA GLY A 296 -15.87 5.11 -23.34
C GLY A 296 -17.06 4.33 -22.79
N LYS A 297 -17.85 3.73 -23.69
CA LYS A 297 -19.09 3.01 -23.34
C LYS A 297 -18.89 1.88 -22.32
N ALA A 298 -17.73 1.25 -22.27
CA ALA A 298 -17.49 0.17 -21.31
C ALA A 298 -17.51 0.70 -19.86
N ALA A 299 -16.77 1.78 -19.61
CA ALA A 299 -16.74 2.44 -18.30
C ALA A 299 -18.08 3.12 -17.97
N LEU A 300 -18.69 3.81 -18.95
CA LEU A 300 -20.00 4.44 -18.75
C LEU A 300 -21.09 3.43 -18.35
N SER A 301 -21.09 2.26 -19.00
CA SER A 301 -22.07 1.20 -18.70
C SER A 301 -21.82 0.55 -17.35
N HIS A 302 -20.55 0.36 -16.97
CA HIS A 302 -20.17 -0.24 -15.69
C HIS A 302 -20.61 0.63 -14.51
N GLU A 303 -20.29 1.93 -14.55
CA GLU A 303 -20.64 2.89 -13.50
C GLU A 303 -22.06 3.45 -13.64
N ARG A 304 -22.81 3.02 -14.67
CA ARG A 304 -24.16 3.49 -15.00
C ARG A 304 -24.27 5.01 -15.07
N ILE A 305 -23.26 5.66 -15.66
CA ILE A 305 -23.23 7.11 -15.86
C ILE A 305 -23.56 7.47 -17.32
N PRO A 306 -24.26 8.60 -17.57
CA PRO A 306 -24.72 8.95 -18.91
C PRO A 306 -23.60 9.46 -19.83
N HIS A 307 -22.57 10.09 -19.27
CA HIS A 307 -21.45 10.69 -20.01
C HIS A 307 -20.30 11.01 -19.06
N PHE A 308 -19.08 11.06 -19.57
CA PHE A 308 -17.95 11.65 -18.85
C PHE A 308 -18.07 13.18 -18.80
N PRO A 309 -17.52 13.85 -17.77
CA PRO A 309 -17.56 15.31 -17.68
C PRO A 309 -16.76 15.93 -18.84
N LYS A 310 -17.15 17.13 -19.25
CA LYS A 310 -16.42 17.89 -20.27
C LYS A 310 -15.14 18.48 -19.65
N VAL A 311 -14.00 18.04 -20.17
CA VAL A 311 -12.65 18.48 -19.77
C VAL A 311 -11.79 18.70 -21.01
N ASP A 312 -10.70 19.44 -20.86
CA ASP A 312 -9.67 19.55 -21.90
C ASP A 312 -8.87 18.23 -21.97
N GLU A 313 -8.45 17.81 -23.17
CA GLU A 313 -7.71 16.55 -23.39
C GLU A 313 -8.37 15.34 -22.69
N PRO A 314 -9.64 15.02 -22.99
CA PRO A 314 -10.37 13.95 -22.31
C PRO A 314 -9.69 12.58 -22.43
N GLU A 315 -8.87 12.35 -23.46
CA GLU A 315 -8.07 11.14 -23.62
C GLU A 315 -7.09 10.90 -22.47
N ASN A 316 -6.69 11.95 -21.73
CA ASN A 316 -5.75 11.90 -20.62
C ASN A 316 -6.44 11.88 -19.25
N HIS A 317 -7.76 11.68 -19.22
CA HIS A 317 -8.55 11.75 -17.99
C HIS A 317 -9.13 10.39 -17.57
N LEU A 318 -9.25 10.23 -16.25
CA LEU A 318 -9.79 9.06 -15.56
C LEU A 318 -10.91 9.52 -14.64
N LEU A 319 -11.97 8.70 -14.53
CA LEU A 319 -12.92 8.76 -13.43
C LEU A 319 -12.43 7.81 -12.33
N LEU A 320 -12.37 8.31 -11.11
CA LEU A 320 -12.05 7.55 -9.90
C LEU A 320 -13.35 7.30 -9.13
N ALA A 321 -13.75 6.04 -9.07
CA ALA A 321 -14.93 5.62 -8.32
C ALA A 321 -14.75 4.22 -7.73
N HIS A 322 -15.35 3.95 -6.59
CA HIS A 322 -15.36 2.67 -5.89
C HIS A 322 -16.65 2.58 -5.07
N CYS A 323 -17.46 1.55 -5.32
CA CYS A 323 -18.73 1.32 -4.63
C CYS A 323 -19.71 2.50 -4.59
N GLY A 324 -19.74 3.37 -5.61
CA GLY A 324 -20.63 4.54 -5.63
C GLY A 324 -19.95 5.90 -5.43
N TYR A 325 -18.72 5.94 -4.94
CA TYR A 325 -18.08 7.15 -4.46
C TYR A 325 -16.59 7.20 -4.82
N PHE A 326 -15.91 8.30 -4.51
CA PHE A 326 -14.53 8.58 -4.89
C PHE A 326 -13.52 7.46 -4.58
N GLY A 327 -13.74 6.72 -3.48
CA GLY A 327 -12.84 5.69 -3.02
C GLY A 327 -13.07 5.37 -1.55
N LEU A 328 -12.45 4.30 -1.07
CA LEU A 328 -12.47 3.99 0.35
C LEU A 328 -11.41 4.83 1.09
N LEU A 329 -11.74 6.10 1.33
CA LEU A 329 -10.86 7.10 1.95
C LEU A 329 -11.18 7.26 3.46
N PRO A 330 -10.24 6.90 4.37
CA PRO A 330 -10.40 7.15 5.79
C PRO A 330 -10.61 8.62 6.15
N GLU A 331 -11.35 8.85 7.23
CA GLU A 331 -11.65 10.17 7.77
C GLU A 331 -10.39 10.98 8.11
N ALA A 332 -9.34 10.29 8.60
CA ALA A 332 -8.05 10.87 8.93
C ALA A 332 -7.32 11.51 7.73
N PHE A 333 -7.66 11.10 6.52
CA PHE A 333 -7.02 11.53 5.27
C PHE A 333 -7.90 12.45 4.42
N SER A 334 -9.10 12.75 4.90
CA SER A 334 -10.15 13.42 4.14
C SER A 334 -10.32 14.89 4.52
N THR A 335 -10.69 15.71 3.53
CA THR A 335 -11.15 17.10 3.70
C THR A 335 -12.67 17.16 3.94
N GLU A 336 -13.43 16.25 3.31
CA GLU A 336 -14.84 16.01 3.56
C GLU A 336 -15.08 14.52 3.75
N TRP A 337 -15.97 14.15 4.67
CA TRP A 337 -16.28 12.75 4.95
C TRP A 337 -17.70 12.58 5.48
N ALA A 338 -18.40 11.57 5.00
CA ALA A 338 -19.69 11.15 5.50
C ALA A 338 -19.93 9.65 5.28
N LEU A 339 -20.52 9.00 6.27
CA LEU A 339 -21.07 7.65 6.08
C LEU A 339 -22.45 7.74 5.43
N LYS A 340 -22.65 7.05 4.30
CA LYS A 340 -23.87 7.07 3.48
C LYS A 340 -24.44 5.65 3.31
N LYS A 341 -25.70 5.57 2.88
CA LYS A 341 -26.32 4.31 2.48
C LYS A 341 -25.61 3.76 1.24
N ARG A 342 -25.69 2.45 1.02
CA ARG A 342 -25.20 1.81 -0.22
C ARG A 342 -25.67 2.54 -1.48
N VAL A 343 -24.85 2.45 -2.52
CA VAL A 343 -25.24 2.81 -3.90
C VAL A 343 -25.54 1.54 -4.69
N LEU A 344 -24.62 0.58 -4.65
CA LEU A 344 -24.73 -0.64 -5.43
C LEU A 344 -25.89 -1.52 -4.97
N ALA A 345 -26.77 -1.90 -5.90
CA ALA A 345 -27.93 -2.73 -5.60
C ALA A 345 -27.58 -4.17 -5.15
N MET A 346 -26.35 -4.62 -5.40
CA MET A 346 -25.88 -5.98 -5.15
C MET A 346 -25.53 -6.32 -3.70
N VAL A 347 -25.32 -5.32 -2.84
CA VAL A 347 -25.05 -5.51 -1.39
C VAL A 347 -26.36 -5.45 -0.58
N ASP A 348 -26.37 -5.72 0.73
CA ASP A 348 -27.61 -5.65 1.52
C ASP A 348 -28.18 -4.22 1.62
N PRO A 349 -29.52 -3.99 1.64
CA PRO A 349 -30.13 -2.66 1.86
C PRO A 349 -29.64 -1.86 3.08
N ASN A 350 -29.13 -2.53 4.12
CA ASN A 350 -28.57 -1.90 5.32
C ASN A 350 -27.07 -1.58 5.18
N ALA A 351 -26.46 -1.94 4.06
CA ALA A 351 -25.06 -1.64 3.79
C ALA A 351 -24.79 -0.13 3.71
N VAL A 352 -23.56 0.22 4.02
CA VAL A 352 -23.08 1.60 4.11
C VAL A 352 -21.90 1.82 3.16
N VAL A 353 -21.56 3.05 2.88
CA VAL A 353 -20.36 3.38 2.11
C VAL A 353 -19.87 4.75 2.52
N ILE A 354 -18.59 5.00 2.32
CA ILE A 354 -17.96 6.28 2.64
C ILE A 354 -18.06 7.18 1.41
N ASP A 355 -18.60 8.38 1.62
CA ASP A 355 -18.54 9.50 0.70
C ASP A 355 -17.52 10.49 1.24
N ALA A 356 -16.40 10.64 0.55
CA ALA A 356 -15.29 11.44 1.03
C ALA A 356 -14.55 12.15 -0.10
N LYS A 357 -13.81 13.18 0.27
CA LYS A 357 -12.92 13.93 -0.61
C LYS A 357 -11.57 14.15 0.07
N MET A 358 -10.55 14.35 -0.75
CA MET A 358 -9.25 14.91 -0.37
C MET A 358 -9.00 16.22 -1.12
N GLU A 359 -7.92 16.92 -0.76
CA GLU A 359 -7.47 18.09 -1.50
C GLU A 359 -7.13 17.74 -2.95
N THR A 360 -7.56 18.59 -3.89
CA THR A 360 -7.19 18.48 -5.31
C THR A 360 -5.72 18.82 -5.52
N GLY A 361 -5.15 18.38 -6.63
CA GLY A 361 -3.76 18.63 -6.99
C GLY A 361 -3.00 17.34 -7.28
N LYS A 362 -1.68 17.38 -7.11
CA LYS A 362 -0.79 16.27 -7.47
C LYS A 362 -1.17 14.99 -6.74
N ILE A 363 -1.24 13.89 -7.48
CA ILE A 363 -1.49 12.55 -6.93
C ILE A 363 -0.60 11.51 -7.61
N THR A 364 -0.47 10.35 -6.96
CA THR A 364 0.20 9.17 -7.51
C THR A 364 -0.71 7.97 -7.40
N PHE A 365 -0.82 7.19 -8.47
CA PHE A 365 -1.45 5.88 -8.51
C PHE A 365 -0.36 4.82 -8.33
N ALA A 366 -0.57 3.83 -7.46
CA ALA A 366 0.35 2.68 -7.37
C ALA A 366 -0.38 1.35 -7.17
N LYS A 367 0.18 0.29 -7.74
CA LYS A 367 -0.20 -1.10 -7.48
C LYS A 367 0.97 -2.05 -7.72
N LEU A 368 1.20 -2.94 -6.75
CA LEU A 368 2.08 -4.07 -6.95
C LEU A 368 1.44 -5.08 -7.93
N GLN A 369 2.21 -5.51 -8.91
CA GLN A 369 1.74 -6.40 -9.97
C GLN A 369 1.81 -7.88 -9.56
N PRO A 370 1.11 -8.78 -10.30
CA PRO A 370 1.36 -10.21 -10.22
C PRO A 370 2.86 -10.55 -10.25
N TYR A 371 3.24 -11.64 -9.58
CA TYR A 371 4.64 -12.07 -9.37
C TYR A 371 5.53 -11.11 -8.55
N LEU A 372 5.02 -9.94 -8.17
CA LEU A 372 5.63 -9.01 -7.20
C LEU A 372 6.94 -8.38 -7.69
N GLU A 373 7.32 -8.55 -8.96
CA GLU A 373 8.57 -8.03 -9.53
C GLU A 373 8.44 -6.58 -9.97
N ARG A 374 7.22 -6.11 -10.25
CA ARG A 374 6.95 -4.75 -10.72
C ARG A 374 5.92 -4.04 -9.86
N LEU A 375 6.13 -2.76 -9.65
CA LEU A 375 5.16 -1.82 -9.12
C LEU A 375 4.69 -0.93 -10.27
N SER A 376 3.45 -1.08 -10.70
CA SER A 376 2.84 -0.15 -11.66
C SER A 376 2.56 1.18 -10.96
N LEU A 377 3.04 2.28 -11.54
CA LEU A 377 2.94 3.61 -10.94
C LEU A 377 2.69 4.68 -12.00
N SER A 378 1.72 5.57 -11.76
CA SER A 378 1.51 6.77 -12.59
C SER A 378 1.38 8.00 -11.72
N GLU A 379 2.04 9.09 -12.11
CA GLU A 379 1.84 10.40 -11.50
C GLU A 379 0.79 11.18 -12.29
N GLY A 380 -0.07 11.89 -11.56
CA GLY A 380 -1.17 12.64 -12.16
C GLY A 380 -1.60 13.82 -11.30
N GLU A 381 -2.80 14.30 -11.58
CA GLU A 381 -3.44 15.40 -10.87
C GLU A 381 -4.92 15.09 -10.67
N LEU A 382 -5.40 15.18 -9.43
CA LEU A 382 -6.81 15.19 -9.09
C LEU A 382 -7.36 16.59 -9.39
N THR A 383 -8.10 16.74 -10.47
CA THR A 383 -8.55 18.05 -10.99
C THR A 383 -9.90 18.48 -10.41
N GLY A 384 -10.67 17.56 -9.84
CA GLY A 384 -11.95 17.87 -9.22
C GLY A 384 -12.81 16.64 -8.96
N TYR A 385 -14.10 16.89 -8.79
CA TYR A 385 -15.11 15.86 -8.51
C TYR A 385 -16.34 16.07 -9.40
N ILE A 386 -17.07 15.00 -9.67
CA ILE A 386 -18.30 15.00 -10.45
C ILE A 386 -19.38 14.16 -9.77
N GLN A 387 -20.63 14.59 -9.85
CA GLN A 387 -21.77 13.90 -9.26
C GLN A 387 -22.76 13.50 -10.35
N TYR A 388 -23.27 12.27 -10.25
CA TYR A 388 -24.29 11.74 -11.15
C TYR A 388 -25.45 11.19 -10.35
N GLU A 389 -26.63 11.75 -10.55
CA GLU A 389 -27.86 11.19 -9.98
C GLU A 389 -28.19 9.83 -10.61
N ASP A 390 -28.84 8.95 -9.84
CA ASP A 390 -29.31 7.62 -10.27
C ASP A 390 -28.25 6.72 -10.94
N SER A 391 -26.99 6.87 -10.55
CA SER A 391 -25.85 6.13 -11.08
C SER A 391 -25.17 5.25 -10.02
N ASP A 392 -24.22 4.44 -10.45
CA ASP A 392 -23.31 3.71 -9.56
C ASP A 392 -22.04 4.55 -9.23
N CYS A 393 -22.07 5.87 -9.48
CA CYS A 393 -21.03 6.86 -9.16
C CYS A 393 -21.67 8.21 -8.74
N LEU A 394 -22.15 8.30 -7.50
CA LEU A 394 -22.83 9.49 -6.96
C LEU A 394 -21.88 10.66 -6.69
N ASN A 395 -20.60 10.39 -6.39
CA ASN A 395 -19.56 11.41 -6.26
C ASN A 395 -18.20 10.79 -6.60
N GLY A 396 -17.74 10.97 -7.84
CA GLY A 396 -16.48 10.46 -8.35
C GLY A 396 -15.40 11.54 -8.44
N GLY A 397 -14.14 11.13 -8.40
CA GLY A 397 -13.00 12.01 -8.63
C GLY A 397 -12.63 12.07 -10.11
N ILE A 398 -12.17 13.22 -10.58
CA ILE A 398 -11.62 13.39 -11.93
C ILE A 398 -10.11 13.53 -11.80
N ALA A 399 -9.37 12.63 -12.44
CA ALA A 399 -7.92 12.70 -12.48
C ALA A 399 -7.40 12.86 -13.90
N ARG A 400 -6.28 13.55 -14.05
CA ARG A 400 -5.52 13.68 -15.30
C ARG A 400 -4.18 12.98 -15.15
N VAL A 401 -3.76 12.26 -16.20
CA VAL A 401 -2.44 11.61 -16.30
C VAL A 401 -1.63 12.17 -17.47
N LYS A 402 -0.32 11.87 -17.45
CA LYS A 402 0.68 12.10 -18.52
C LYS A 402 0.13 11.83 -19.93
N ASP A 403 -0.16 10.56 -20.14
CA ASP A 403 -0.50 9.95 -21.41
C ASP A 403 -1.57 8.90 -21.14
N GLY A 404 -2.84 9.23 -21.39
CA GLY A 404 -3.93 8.31 -21.10
C GLY A 404 -3.95 7.09 -22.02
N ARG A 405 -3.38 7.16 -23.23
CA ARG A 405 -3.29 5.99 -24.13
C ARG A 405 -2.24 5.01 -23.62
N GLY A 406 -1.06 5.51 -23.25
CA GLY A 406 -0.01 4.73 -22.58
C GLY A 406 -0.52 4.10 -21.28
N PHE A 407 -1.26 4.89 -20.49
CA PHE A 407 -1.89 4.43 -19.25
C PHE A 407 -2.82 3.23 -19.49
N VAL A 408 -3.77 3.33 -20.42
CA VAL A 408 -4.70 2.24 -20.73
C VAL A 408 -3.99 0.98 -21.23
N GLN A 409 -2.88 1.13 -21.95
CA GLN A 409 -2.10 0.00 -22.45
C GLN A 409 -1.30 -0.72 -21.35
N SER A 410 -0.95 -0.01 -20.29
CA SER A 410 0.03 -0.47 -19.28
C SER A 410 -0.56 -0.66 -17.89
N VAL A 411 -1.78 -0.18 -17.64
CA VAL A 411 -2.46 -0.32 -16.35
C VAL A 411 -2.61 -1.80 -15.99
N ALA A 412 -2.15 -2.16 -14.80
CA ALA A 412 -2.04 -3.55 -14.37
C ALA A 412 -3.36 -4.11 -13.81
N SER A 413 -4.29 -3.24 -13.39
CA SER A 413 -5.53 -3.62 -12.73
C SER A 413 -6.54 -2.47 -12.70
N HIS A 414 -7.76 -2.75 -12.26
CA HIS A 414 -8.75 -1.69 -12.00
C HIS A 414 -8.59 -1.07 -10.61
N HIS A 415 -8.23 -1.85 -9.58
CA HIS A 415 -7.91 -1.32 -8.25
C HIS A 415 -6.51 -0.75 -8.21
N TYR A 416 -6.38 0.49 -7.73
CA TYR A 416 -5.11 1.12 -7.39
C TYR A 416 -5.26 1.84 -6.05
N ILE A 417 -4.13 2.05 -5.36
CA ILE A 417 -4.10 3.08 -4.32
C ILE A 417 -3.76 4.42 -4.93
N VAL A 418 -4.33 5.46 -4.35
CA VAL A 418 -4.07 6.86 -4.68
C VAL A 418 -3.48 7.54 -3.46
N MET A 419 -2.41 8.30 -3.69
CA MET A 419 -1.70 9.06 -2.65
C MET A 419 -1.58 10.52 -3.07
N PRO A 420 -1.58 11.49 -2.14
CA PRO A 420 -1.26 12.87 -2.44
C PRO A 420 0.20 13.03 -2.86
N GLY A 421 0.47 14.00 -3.72
CA GLY A 421 1.79 14.32 -4.22
C GLY A 421 2.31 13.38 -5.33
N HIS A 422 3.49 13.73 -5.83
CA HIS A 422 4.26 12.96 -6.81
C HIS A 422 5.28 12.09 -6.06
N GLN A 423 5.03 10.79 -6.04
CA GLN A 423 5.70 9.82 -5.17
C GLN A 423 6.63 8.85 -5.92
N MET A 424 6.82 9.00 -7.23
CA MET A 424 7.66 8.12 -8.06
C MET A 424 9.05 7.92 -7.46
N SER A 425 9.70 9.03 -7.07
CA SER A 425 11.04 8.98 -6.48
C SER A 425 11.07 8.20 -5.16
N ASN A 426 10.02 8.32 -4.34
CA ASN A 426 9.91 7.62 -3.06
C ASN A 426 9.74 6.10 -3.25
N PHE A 427 8.99 5.66 -4.26
CA PHE A 427 8.90 4.24 -4.59
C PHE A 427 10.18 3.68 -5.21
N LYS A 428 10.88 4.47 -6.04
CA LYS A 428 12.18 4.09 -6.61
C LYS A 428 13.25 3.86 -5.52
N LEU A 429 13.23 4.64 -4.44
CA LEU A 429 14.12 4.44 -3.29
C LEU A 429 13.94 3.08 -2.60
N LEU A 430 12.79 2.45 -2.78
CA LEU A 430 12.40 1.21 -2.10
C LEU A 430 12.49 -0.04 -3.00
N GLU A 431 12.92 0.11 -4.26
CA GLU A 431 13.07 -0.99 -5.24
C GLU A 431 13.94 -2.12 -4.70
N ASP A 432 15.17 -1.82 -4.29
CA ASP A 432 16.12 -2.81 -3.74
C ASP A 432 15.67 -3.33 -2.36
N VAL A 433 14.89 -2.55 -1.60
CA VAL A 433 14.41 -2.93 -0.27
C VAL A 433 13.32 -4.01 -0.35
N PHE A 434 12.39 -3.86 -1.29
CA PHE A 434 11.28 -4.80 -1.47
C PHE A 434 11.49 -5.77 -2.64
N GLY A 435 12.52 -5.55 -3.45
CA GLY A 435 12.88 -6.38 -4.60
C GLY A 435 11.89 -6.24 -5.76
N TYR A 436 11.37 -5.05 -6.01
CA TYR A 436 10.57 -4.74 -7.21
C TYR A 436 11.27 -3.68 -8.06
N THR A 437 10.81 -3.49 -9.30
CA THR A 437 11.11 -2.30 -10.10
C THR A 437 9.85 -1.47 -10.32
N VAL A 438 10.00 -0.14 -10.33
CA VAL A 438 8.91 0.79 -10.62
C VAL A 438 8.74 0.87 -12.14
N GLU A 439 7.55 0.52 -12.59
CA GLU A 439 7.10 0.69 -13.97
C GLU A 439 6.21 1.92 -14.06
N GLU A 440 6.76 3.01 -14.61
CA GLU A 440 6.00 4.22 -14.92
C GLU A 440 5.04 3.94 -16.07
N ILE A 441 3.74 4.21 -15.86
CA ILE A 441 2.66 3.95 -16.82
C ILE A 441 1.89 5.20 -17.23
#